data_AF-A0A939I601-F1
#
_entry.id   AF-A0A939I601-F1
#
_cell.length_a   1.000
_cell.length_b   1.000
_cell.length_c   1.000
_cell.angle_alpha   90.00
_cell.angle_beta   90.00
_cell.angle_gamma   90.00
#
_symmetry.space_group_name_H-M   'P 1'
#
loop_
_entity.id
_entity.type
_entity.pdbx_description
1 polymer ?
#
loop_
_entity_poly.entity_id
_entity_poly.type
_entity_poly.pdbx_seq_one_letter_code
_entity_poly.pdbx_strand_id
1 'polypeptide(L)' 'MSVKRGVRNFAKGHEAEIHGPCRVVYRPNKPHDCGATVWIETLAEVTIYNLEAAPVTIGTRWDLEPG' A
#
# COMPACT_ATOMS: atom_id res chain seq x y z
N MET A 1 -5.82 0.89 -7.48
CA MET A 1 -4.49 0.40 -7.02
C MET A 1 -4.64 -0.71 -5.98
N SER A 2 -3.61 -1.54 -5.82
CA SER A 2 -3.53 -2.56 -4.75
C SER A 2 -2.37 -2.25 -3.82
N VAL A 3 -2.60 -2.24 -2.51
CA VAL A 3 -1.56 -2.09 -1.49
C VAL A 3 -1.19 -3.47 -0.95
N LYS A 4 0.12 -3.74 -0.90
CA LYS A 4 0.68 -5.04 -0.52
C LYS A 4 1.63 -4.91 0.64
N ARG A 5 1.60 -5.93 1.51
CA ARG A 5 2.60 -6.13 2.57
C ARG A 5 3.25 -7.49 2.36
N GLY A 6 4.49 -7.47 1.86
CA GLY A 6 5.14 -8.67 1.34
C GLY A 6 4.35 -9.25 0.16
N VAL A 7 4.04 -10.54 0.21
CA VAL A 7 3.28 -11.23 -0.85
C VAL A 7 1.75 -11.05 -0.75
N ARG A 8 1.24 -10.52 0.37
CA ARG A 8 -0.20 -10.42 0.62
C ARG A 8 -0.79 -9.11 0.09
N ASN A 9 -1.94 -9.20 -0.57
CA ASN A 9 -2.80 -8.04 -0.83
C ASN A 9 -3.47 -7.64 0.48
N PHE A 10 -3.22 -6.42 0.95
CA PHE A 10 -3.81 -5.93 2.19
C PHE A 10 -5.10 -5.16 1.92
N ALA A 11 -5.07 -4.27 0.94
CA ALA A 11 -6.20 -3.42 0.61
C ALA A 11 -6.20 -3.01 -0.86
N LYS A 12 -7.35 -2.58 -1.33
CA LYS A 12 -7.55 -1.96 -2.64
C LYS A 12 -8.15 -0.57 -2.43
N GLY A 13 -7.80 0.34 -3.32
CA GLY A 13 -8.45 1.64 -3.42
C GLY A 13 -7.98 2.47 -4.58
N HIS A 14 -8.43 3.71 -4.64
CA HIS A 14 -8.17 4.61 -5.77
C HIS A 14 -7.18 5.72 -5.40
N GLU A 15 -7.04 6.02 -4.11
CA GLU A 15 -6.09 6.98 -3.56
C GLU A 15 -5.40 6.41 -2.32
N ALA A 16 -4.13 6.80 -2.12
CA ALA A 16 -3.33 6.45 -0.96
C ALA A 16 -2.53 7.66 -0.48
N GLU A 17 -2.63 7.99 0.80
CA GLU A 17 -1.85 9.01 1.48
C GLU A 17 -0.75 8.33 2.31
N ILE A 18 0.50 8.78 2.15
CA ILE A 18 1.66 8.19 2.84
C ILE A 18 2.18 9.21 3.87
N HIS A 19 2.09 8.85 5.15
CA HIS A 19 2.41 9.73 6.28
C HIS A 19 3.90 9.67 6.64
N GLY A 20 4.78 9.78 5.64
CA GLY A 20 6.22 9.77 5.87
C GLY A 20 7.06 9.51 4.63
N PRO A 21 8.36 9.24 4.80
CA PRO A 21 9.29 9.00 3.69
C PRO A 21 8.84 7.81 2.83
N CYS A 22 8.98 7.96 1.52
CA CYS A 22 8.70 6.88 0.58
C CYS A 22 9.69 6.90 -0.59
N ARG A 23 9.74 5.77 -1.32
CA ARG A 23 10.53 5.61 -2.54
C ARG A 23 9.62 5.18 -3.67
N VAL A 24 9.62 5.95 -4.76
CA VAL A 24 9.03 5.51 -6.03
C VAL A 24 10.03 4.61 -6.75
N VAL A 25 9.57 3.43 -7.17
CA VAL A 25 10.37 2.47 -7.92
C VAL A 25 9.78 2.30 -9.31
N TYR A 26 10.62 2.45 -10.33
CA TYR A 26 10.28 2.19 -11.73
C TYR A 26 11.17 1.07 -12.28
N ARG A 27 10.57 -0.02 -12.75
CA ARG A 27 11.24 -1.17 -13.38
C ARG A 27 10.41 -1.71 -14.56
N PRO A 28 10.59 -1.16 -15.77
CA PRO A 28 9.84 -1.61 -16.95
C PRO A 28 10.25 -3.02 -17.41
N ASN A 29 11.53 -3.38 -17.27
CA ASN A 29 12.09 -4.63 -17.80
C ASN A 29 12.10 -5.78 -16.78
N LYS A 30 11.87 -5.48 -15.50
CA LYS A 30 11.81 -6.47 -14.41
C LYS A 30 10.68 -6.08 -13.46
N PRO A 31 9.41 -6.27 -13.87
CA PRO A 31 8.27 -5.91 -13.06
C PRO A 31 8.25 -6.70 -11.75
N HIS A 32 7.56 -6.16 -10.75
CA HIS A 32 7.27 -6.91 -9.52
C HIS A 32 6.44 -8.15 -9.86
N ASP A 33 6.44 -9.19 -9.00
CA ASP A 33 5.74 -10.47 -9.23
C ASP A 33 4.25 -10.36 -9.60
N CYS A 34 3.63 -9.20 -9.34
CA CYS A 34 2.24 -8.91 -9.73
C CYS A 34 2.09 -8.12 -11.02
N GLY A 35 3.15 -8.00 -11.82
CA GLY A 35 3.18 -7.29 -13.09
C GLY A 35 3.34 -5.77 -12.99
N ALA A 36 3.46 -5.20 -11.78
CA ALA A 36 3.62 -3.76 -11.61
C ALA A 36 5.02 -3.31 -12.09
N THR A 37 5.04 -2.32 -12.98
CA THR A 37 6.28 -1.67 -13.48
C THR A 37 6.62 -0.40 -12.72
N VAL A 38 5.66 0.18 -12.00
CA VAL A 38 5.82 1.31 -11.08
C VAL A 38 5.13 0.97 -9.76
N TRP A 39 5.79 1.22 -8.63
CA TRP A 39 5.22 1.12 -7.29
C TRP A 39 5.90 2.06 -6.31
N ILE A 40 5.35 2.15 -5.09
CA ILE A 40 5.91 2.92 -3.99
C ILE A 40 6.28 1.96 -2.85
N GLU A 41 7.46 2.13 -2.29
CA GLU A 41 7.93 1.43 -1.09
C GLU A 41 7.99 2.40 0.09
N THR A 42 7.42 2.00 1.23
CA THR A 42 7.42 2.82 2.44
C THR A 42 7.33 1.94 3.69
N LEU A 43 7.90 2.43 4.79
CA LEU A 43 7.69 1.91 6.15
C LEU A 43 6.79 2.84 6.97
N ALA A 44 6.33 3.95 6.38
CA ALA A 44 5.41 4.87 7.01
C ALA A 44 3.98 4.31 7.01
N GLU A 45 3.13 4.93 7.82
CA GLU A 45 1.70 4.67 7.81
C GLU A 45 1.08 5.13 6.48
N VAL A 46 0.10 4.36 5.99
CA VAL A 46 -0.60 4.64 4.73
C VAL A 46 -2.11 4.62 4.94
N THR A 47 -2.79 5.68 4.55
CA THR A 47 -4.27 5.72 4.51
C THR A 47 -4.75 5.49 3.10
N ILE A 48 -5.67 4.54 2.90
CA ILE A 48 -6.24 4.21 1.60
C ILE A 48 -7.67 4.69 1.56
N TYR A 49 -7.99 5.46 0.52
CA TYR A 49 -9.34 5.95 0.28
C TYR A 49 -10.02 5.09 -0.78
N ASN A 50 -11.25 4.70 -0.46
CA ASN A 50 -12.19 4.00 -1.33
C ASN A 50 -13.38 4.90 -1.60
N LEU A 51 -13.83 5.02 -2.86
CA LEU A 51 -14.97 5.91 -3.20
C LEU A 51 -16.27 5.44 -2.53
N GLU A 52 -16.32 4.17 -2.14
CA GLU A 52 -17.52 3.47 -1.67
C GLU A 52 -17.42 3.04 -0.20
N ALA A 53 -16.30 3.30 0.48
CA ALA A 53 -16.08 2.81 1.85
C ALA A 53 -15.24 3.79 2.69
N ALA A 54 -15.34 3.65 4.02
CA ALA A 54 -14.50 4.39 4.95
C ALA A 54 -13.00 4.15 4.66
N PRO A 55 -12.14 5.18 4.83
CA PRO A 55 -10.71 5.04 4.61
C PRO A 55 -10.09 4.00 5.56
N VAL A 56 -9.12 3.26 5.06
CA VAL A 56 -8.40 2.21 5.80
C VAL A 56 -6.96 2.67 6.04
N THR A 57 -6.56 2.81 7.30
CA THR A 57 -5.20 3.16 7.69
C THR A 57 -4.37 1.90 8.00
N ILE A 58 -3.16 1.84 7.45
CA ILE A 58 -2.23 0.72 7.54
C ILE A 58 -0.92 1.21 8.16
N GLY A 59 -0.61 0.78 9.39
CA GLY A 59 0.59 1.19 10.14
C GLY A 59 1.57 0.04 10.41
N THR A 60 2.67 0.36 11.11
CA THR A 60 3.74 -0.60 11.46
C THR A 60 3.52 -1.31 12.80
N ARG A 61 2.53 -0.89 13.59
CA ARG A 61 2.35 -1.33 14.97
C ARG A 61 1.04 -2.10 15.11
N TRP A 62 1.12 -3.39 14.81
CA TRP A 62 0.10 -4.42 15.08
C TRP A 62 -1.21 -4.26 14.31
N ASP A 63 -1.37 -5.06 13.25
CA ASP A 63 -2.67 -5.28 12.63
C ASP A 63 -3.64 -5.78 13.72
N LEU A 64 -4.65 -4.98 14.07
CA LEU A 64 -5.82 -5.36 14.88
C LEU A 64 -5.50 -5.66 16.36
N GLU A 65 -6.02 -4.85 17.29
CA GLU A 65 -6.39 -5.47 18.56
C GLU A 65 -7.54 -6.46 18.27
N PRO A 66 -7.46 -7.71 18.76
CA PRO A 66 -8.60 -8.59 18.77
C PRO A 66 -9.54 -8.15 19.89
N GLY A 67 -10.73 -7.68 19.53
CA GLY A 67 -11.89 -7.56 20.42
C GLY A 67 -13.07 -8.23 19.76
#